data_AF-A0A2V5QVC4-F1
#
_entry.id   AF-A0A2V5QVC4-F1
#
_cell.length_a   1.000
_cell.length_b   1.000
_cell.length_c   1.000
_cell.angle_alpha   90.00
_cell.angle_beta   90.00
_cell.angle_gamma   90.00
#
_symmetry.space_group_name_H-M   'P 1'
#
loop_
_entity.id
_entity.type
_entity.pdbx_description
1 polymer ?
#
loop_
_entity_poly.entity_id
_entity_poly.type
_entity_poly.pdbx_seq_one_letter_code
_entity_poly.pdbx_strand_id
1 'polypeptide(L)'
;RYSDYYLSTNGQTYWSDTNQLSAYLPNYARKIRDEIAGQESSLIITEIYVPRPDLPNFLAQAAELLRSNRTIVIYGTVRLIEKDDESFLAWVKDSYACVIFNLLTLHTPAGIEASARSFRGLIDLAVPRSGSYYLTYHKFAKPEQIMACYPQFKQFLDLKTKYDPSDRFQSDWYRYYRKLLASR
;
A
#
# COMPACT_ATOMS: atom_id res chain seq x y z
N ARG A 1 -8.66 -15.87 18.51
CA ARG A 1 -9.27 -16.81 17.53
C ARG A 1 -8.61 -16.76 16.15
N TYR A 2 -8.54 -15.61 15.46
CA TYR A 2 -7.84 -15.51 14.15
C TYR A 2 -6.31 -15.63 14.28
N SER A 3 -5.70 -14.88 15.20
CA SER A 3 -4.27 -14.98 15.52
C SER A 3 -3.88 -16.41 15.91
N ASP A 4 -4.68 -17.06 16.74
CA ASP A 4 -4.38 -18.38 17.29
C ASP A 4 -4.34 -19.45 16.19
N TYR A 5 -5.21 -19.34 15.17
CA TYR A 5 -5.18 -20.20 13.99
C TYR A 5 -3.85 -20.05 13.23
N TYR A 6 -3.44 -18.83 12.87
CA TYR A 6 -2.18 -18.63 12.14
C TYR A 6 -0.93 -18.92 12.99
N LEU A 7 -0.98 -18.73 14.30
CA LEU A 7 0.08 -19.16 15.20
C LEU A 7 0.18 -20.70 15.26
N SER A 8 -0.95 -21.41 15.21
CA SER A 8 -0.96 -22.88 15.15
C SER A 8 -0.37 -23.45 13.85
N THR A 9 -0.31 -22.64 12.79
CA THR A 9 0.32 -23.02 11.50
C THR A 9 1.81 -22.67 11.43
N ASN A 10 2.40 -22.06 12.47
CA ASN A 10 3.83 -21.72 12.46
C ASN A 10 4.71 -22.96 12.29
N GLY A 11 5.67 -22.89 11.36
CA GLY A 11 6.57 -24.01 11.04
C GLY A 11 5.96 -25.08 10.11
N GLN A 12 4.70 -24.93 9.68
CA GLN A 12 4.13 -25.81 8.66
C GLN A 12 4.58 -25.37 7.26
N THR A 13 4.96 -26.35 6.44
CA THR A 13 5.31 -26.14 5.03
C THR A 13 4.12 -26.51 4.16
N TYR A 14 3.58 -25.54 3.44
CA TYR A 14 2.54 -25.77 2.43
C TYR A 14 3.18 -25.80 1.04
N TRP A 15 2.86 -26.81 0.25
CA TRP A 15 3.26 -26.86 -1.15
C TRP A 15 2.48 -25.82 -1.96
N SER A 16 3.13 -25.21 -2.96
CA SER A 16 2.55 -24.09 -3.71
C SER A 16 1.23 -24.44 -4.41
N ASP A 17 1.05 -25.71 -4.78
CA ASP A 17 -0.19 -26.26 -5.36
C ASP A 17 -1.35 -26.28 -4.35
N THR A 18 -1.08 -26.59 -3.08
CA THR A 18 -2.07 -26.60 -1.99
C THR A 18 -2.36 -25.20 -1.42
N ASN A 19 -1.45 -24.23 -1.56
CA ASN A 19 -1.68 -22.86 -1.08
C ASN A 19 -2.84 -22.17 -1.84
N GLN A 20 -3.11 -22.57 -3.08
CA GLN A 20 -4.28 -22.11 -3.83
C GLN A 20 -5.62 -22.51 -3.17
N LEU A 21 -5.60 -23.48 -2.25
CA LEU A 21 -6.75 -23.91 -1.44
C LEU A 21 -6.86 -23.12 -0.13
N SER A 22 -6.12 -22.02 0.02
CA SER A 22 -6.19 -21.15 1.19
C SER A 22 -7.62 -20.68 1.46
N ALA A 23 -7.95 -20.56 2.75
CA ALA A 23 -9.31 -20.35 3.20
C ALA A 23 -9.89 -19.02 2.68
N TYR A 24 -10.75 -19.10 1.66
CA TYR A 24 -11.66 -18.02 1.32
C TYR A 24 -12.91 -18.17 2.18
N LEU A 25 -13.13 -17.24 3.12
CA LEU A 25 -14.32 -17.28 3.99
C LEU A 25 -15.58 -17.05 3.13
N PRO A 26 -16.43 -18.06 2.93
CA PRO A 26 -17.64 -17.90 2.15
C PRO A 26 -18.51 -16.83 2.79
N ASN A 27 -19.07 -15.92 1.98
CA ASN A 27 -19.96 -14.85 2.42
C ASN A 27 -19.31 -13.75 3.29
N TYR A 28 -17.98 -13.64 3.37
CA TYR A 28 -17.34 -12.56 4.14
C TYR A 28 -17.83 -11.18 3.67
N ALA A 29 -17.98 -10.98 2.36
CA ALA A 29 -18.45 -9.71 1.78
C ALA A 29 -19.87 -9.35 2.23
N ARG A 30 -20.77 -10.35 2.36
CA ARG A 30 -22.13 -10.13 2.88
C ARG A 30 -22.09 -9.72 4.35
N LYS A 31 -21.29 -10.41 5.18
CA LYS A 31 -21.15 -10.06 6.60
C LYS A 31 -20.63 -8.63 6.78
N ILE A 32 -19.59 -8.25 6.03
CA ILE A 32 -19.08 -6.87 6.05
C ILE A 32 -20.17 -5.89 5.63
N ARG A 33 -20.92 -6.19 4.55
CA ARG A 33 -22.02 -5.35 4.09
C ARG A 33 -23.08 -5.14 5.17
N ASP A 34 -23.43 -6.18 5.92
CA ASP A 34 -24.37 -6.09 7.04
C ASP A 34 -23.80 -5.22 8.17
N GLU A 35 -22.51 -5.38 8.51
CA GLU A 35 -21.83 -4.59 9.55
C GLU A 35 -21.73 -3.09 9.21
N ILE A 36 -21.66 -2.73 7.92
CA ILE A 36 -21.63 -1.34 7.47
C ILE A 36 -23.02 -0.79 7.09
N ALA A 37 -24.09 -1.46 7.53
CA ALA A 37 -25.48 -1.07 7.26
C ALA A 37 -25.83 -0.97 5.76
N GLY A 38 -25.32 -1.90 4.96
CA GLY A 38 -25.65 -2.01 3.54
C GLY A 38 -24.94 -1.02 2.61
N GLN A 39 -24.05 -0.18 3.13
CA GLN A 39 -23.36 0.85 2.35
C GLN A 39 -22.47 0.25 1.25
N GLU A 40 -22.47 0.89 0.08
CA GLU A 40 -21.56 0.51 -1.01
C GLU A 40 -20.10 0.78 -0.63
N SER A 41 -19.25 -0.21 -0.90
CA SER A 41 -17.86 -0.20 -0.50
C SER A 41 -16.99 -1.10 -1.38
N SER A 42 -15.68 -0.87 -1.34
CA SER A 42 -14.69 -1.72 -2.00
C SER A 42 -13.40 -1.74 -1.22
N LEU A 43 -12.52 -2.69 -1.54
CA LEU A 43 -11.18 -2.73 -0.95
C LEU A 43 -10.22 -1.87 -1.78
N ILE A 44 -9.50 -0.99 -1.11
CA ILE A 44 -8.35 -0.32 -1.69
C ILE A 44 -7.09 -0.94 -1.09
N ILE A 45 -6.18 -1.32 -1.98
CA ILE A 45 -4.89 -1.94 -1.64
C ILE A 45 -3.85 -0.83 -1.46
N THR A 46 -2.96 -1.00 -0.50
CA THR A 46 -1.68 -0.30 -0.45
C THR A 46 -0.56 -1.25 -0.03
N GLU A 47 0.66 -0.91 -0.39
CA GLU A 47 1.87 -1.62 0.04
C GLU A 47 2.81 -0.62 0.68
N ILE A 48 3.26 -0.95 1.88
CA ILE A 48 4.18 -0.13 2.66
C ILE A 48 5.45 -0.94 2.91
N TYR A 49 6.59 -0.34 2.61
CA TYR A 49 7.90 -0.97 2.69
C TYR A 49 8.71 -0.35 3.82
N VAL A 50 9.27 -1.19 4.68
CA VAL A 50 10.21 -0.77 5.74
C VAL A 50 11.38 -1.74 5.80
N PRO A 51 12.56 -1.33 6.31
CA PRO A 51 13.64 -2.25 6.66
C PRO A 51 13.13 -3.43 7.48
N ARG A 52 13.60 -4.65 7.18
CA ARG A 52 13.15 -5.87 7.86
C ARG A 52 13.24 -5.78 9.41
N PRO A 53 14.31 -5.21 10.01
CA PRO A 53 14.40 -5.06 11.46
C PRO A 53 13.32 -4.15 12.06
N ASP A 54 12.79 -3.20 11.28
CA ASP A 54 11.80 -2.22 11.75
C ASP A 54 10.36 -2.76 11.69
N LEU A 55 10.14 -3.91 11.04
CA LEU A 55 8.81 -4.47 10.83
C LEU A 55 7.97 -4.58 12.12
N PRO A 56 8.48 -5.11 13.26
CA PRO A 56 7.67 -5.21 14.47
C PRO A 56 7.21 -3.85 15.00
N ASN A 57 8.10 -2.86 14.99
CA ASN A 57 7.80 -1.51 15.46
C ASN A 57 6.84 -0.78 14.50
N PHE A 58 7.02 -0.95 13.19
CA PHE A 58 6.11 -0.44 12.18
C PHE A 58 4.69 -1.01 12.36
N LEU A 59 4.55 -2.34 12.52
CA LEU A 59 3.24 -2.96 12.70
C LEU A 59 2.53 -2.50 13.98
N ALA A 60 3.27 -2.28 15.06
CA ALA A 60 2.71 -1.73 16.30
C ALA A 60 2.12 -0.32 16.09
N GLN A 61 2.87 0.58 15.45
CA GLN A 61 2.42 1.95 15.17
C GLN A 61 1.30 1.98 14.12
N ALA A 62 1.37 1.14 13.09
CA ALA A 62 0.31 0.99 12.11
C ALA A 62 -1.00 0.53 12.77
N ALA A 63 -0.93 -0.41 13.72
CA ALA A 63 -2.10 -0.89 14.44
C ALA A 63 -2.72 0.22 15.32
N GLU A 64 -1.90 1.05 15.97
CA GLU A 64 -2.38 2.21 16.73
C GLU A 64 -3.07 3.23 15.81
N LEU A 65 -2.41 3.63 14.72
CA LEU A 65 -2.93 4.57 13.72
C LEU A 65 -4.26 4.11 13.10
N LEU A 66 -4.33 2.84 12.69
CA LEU A 66 -5.54 2.30 12.04
C LEU A 66 -6.70 2.18 13.03
N ARG A 67 -6.42 1.86 14.30
CA ARG A 67 -7.45 1.88 15.35
C ARG A 67 -7.93 3.29 15.68
N SER A 68 -7.02 4.26 15.80
CA SER A 68 -7.39 5.66 16.09
C SER A 68 -8.24 6.26 14.98
N ASN A 69 -7.96 5.89 13.73
CA ASN A 69 -8.74 6.31 12.56
C ASN A 69 -10.05 5.53 12.37
N ARG A 70 -10.30 4.49 13.20
CA ARG A 70 -11.41 3.54 13.03
C ARG A 70 -11.43 2.90 11.64
N THR A 71 -10.24 2.63 11.11
CA THR A 71 -10.06 2.05 9.78
C THR A 71 -10.42 0.58 9.80
N ILE A 72 -11.28 0.18 8.86
CA ILE A 72 -11.66 -1.23 8.69
C ILE A 72 -10.63 -1.91 7.78
N VAL A 73 -9.68 -2.62 8.40
CA VAL A 73 -8.66 -3.42 7.71
C VAL A 73 -9.20 -4.83 7.51
N ILE A 74 -9.36 -5.28 6.27
CA ILE A 74 -9.94 -6.60 5.97
C ILE A 74 -8.89 -7.70 6.02
N TYR A 75 -7.74 -7.47 5.40
CA TYR A 75 -6.61 -8.38 5.49
C TYR A 75 -5.30 -7.66 5.19
N GLY A 76 -4.20 -8.28 5.59
CA GLY A 76 -2.88 -7.88 5.19
C GLY A 76 -1.96 -9.07 5.00
N THR A 77 -0.89 -8.88 4.25
CA THR A 77 0.15 -9.90 4.06
C THR A 77 1.52 -9.25 4.19
N VAL A 78 2.49 -10.01 4.70
CA VAL A 78 3.88 -9.56 4.77
C VAL A 78 4.71 -10.37 3.78
N ARG A 79 5.50 -9.70 2.96
CA ARG A 79 6.47 -10.31 2.05
C ARG A 79 7.86 -9.78 2.37
N LEU A 80 8.87 -10.63 2.30
CA LEU A 80 10.26 -10.21 2.36
C LEU A 80 10.76 -10.07 0.93
N ILE A 81 11.31 -8.90 0.61
CA ILE A 81 11.73 -8.54 -0.75
C ILE A 81 13.19 -8.09 -0.67
N GLU A 82 13.99 -8.49 -1.66
CA GLU A 82 15.37 -8.01 -1.82
C GLU A 82 15.39 -6.70 -2.62
N LYS A 83 16.52 -6.00 -2.54
CA LYS A 83 16.74 -4.74 -3.26
C LYS A 83 16.46 -4.87 -4.77
N ASP A 84 15.76 -3.88 -5.33
CA ASP A 84 15.59 -3.71 -6.77
C ASP A 84 16.69 -2.79 -7.30
N ASP A 85 17.60 -3.36 -8.09
CA ASP A 85 18.71 -2.66 -8.75
C ASP A 85 18.45 -2.39 -10.25
N GLU A 86 17.25 -2.70 -10.75
CA GLU A 86 16.89 -2.58 -12.17
C GLU A 86 16.01 -1.36 -12.45
N SER A 87 14.98 -1.13 -11.63
CA SER A 87 13.99 -0.09 -11.90
C SER A 87 14.49 1.31 -11.55
N PHE A 88 14.30 2.28 -12.45
CA PHE A 88 14.62 3.69 -12.14
C PHE A 88 13.78 4.25 -10.98
N LEU A 89 12.49 3.90 -10.93
CA LEU A 89 11.59 4.20 -9.81
C LEU A 89 11.45 2.98 -8.88
N ALA A 90 12.58 2.42 -8.45
CA ALA A 90 12.61 1.28 -7.52
C ALA A 90 11.77 1.56 -6.27
N TRP A 91 10.78 0.70 -6.02
CA TRP A 91 9.96 0.76 -4.81
C TRP A 91 10.64 0.08 -3.62
N VAL A 92 11.58 -0.84 -3.87
CA VAL A 92 12.42 -1.51 -2.85
C VAL A 92 13.87 -1.09 -3.03
N LYS A 93 14.39 -0.23 -2.15
CA LYS A 93 15.75 0.33 -2.24
C LYS A 93 16.78 -0.43 -1.43
N ASP A 94 16.33 -1.36 -0.59
CA ASP A 94 17.11 -2.22 0.29
C ASP A 94 16.29 -3.48 0.60
N SER A 95 16.84 -4.44 1.34
CA SER A 95 16.10 -5.61 1.82
C SER A 95 14.95 -5.16 2.75
N TYR A 96 13.72 -5.21 2.25
CA TYR A 96 12.53 -4.71 2.95
C TYR A 96 11.58 -5.83 3.36
N ALA A 97 10.79 -5.52 4.39
CA ALA A 97 9.50 -6.14 4.61
C ALA A 97 8.42 -5.27 3.95
N CYS A 98 7.68 -5.85 3.02
CA CYS A 98 6.51 -5.25 2.41
C CYS A 98 5.26 -5.69 3.17
N VAL A 99 4.49 -4.73 3.69
CA VAL A 99 3.19 -4.97 4.30
C VAL A 99 2.10 -4.48 3.36
N ILE A 100 1.31 -5.42 2.86
CA ILE A 100 0.11 -5.15 2.06
C ILE A 100 -1.06 -4.92 3.01
N PHE A 101 -1.78 -3.82 2.84
CA PHE A 101 -3.02 -3.53 3.57
C PHE A 101 -4.19 -3.46 2.59
N ASN A 102 -5.31 -4.09 2.95
CA ASN A 102 -6.58 -3.96 2.24
C ASN A 102 -7.59 -3.25 3.14
N LEU A 103 -7.85 -1.98 2.83
CA LEU A 103 -8.77 -1.16 3.61
C LEU A 103 -10.15 -1.15 2.94
N LEU A 104 -11.19 -1.43 3.71
CA LEU A 104 -12.56 -1.24 3.25
C LEU A 104 -12.85 0.26 3.14
N THR A 105 -13.14 0.71 1.93
CA THR A 105 -13.43 2.09 1.58
C THR A 105 -14.90 2.22 1.20
N LEU A 106 -15.66 3.03 1.95
CA LEU A 106 -17.02 3.40 1.57
C LEU A 106 -17.00 4.31 0.34
N HIS A 107 -17.96 4.14 -0.56
CA HIS A 107 -18.09 4.93 -1.79
C HIS A 107 -18.70 6.32 -1.55
N THR A 108 -18.42 6.92 -0.39
CA THR A 108 -18.81 8.29 -0.04
C THR A 108 -17.57 9.18 -0.03
N PRO A 109 -17.69 10.50 -0.29
CA PRO A 109 -16.56 11.41 -0.18
C PRO A 109 -15.84 11.34 1.17
N ALA A 110 -16.59 11.21 2.26
CA ALA A 110 -16.05 11.05 3.61
C ALA A 110 -15.33 9.71 3.81
N GLY A 111 -15.84 8.61 3.26
CA GLY A 111 -15.22 7.29 3.33
C GLY A 111 -13.93 7.19 2.53
N ILE A 112 -13.92 7.80 1.33
CA ILE A 112 -12.72 7.92 0.50
C ILE A 112 -11.65 8.73 1.23
N GLU A 113 -12.00 9.89 1.81
CA GLU A 113 -11.03 10.70 2.54
C GLU A 113 -10.57 10.02 3.84
N ALA A 114 -11.43 9.27 4.54
CA ALA A 114 -11.01 8.47 5.70
C ALA A 114 -9.95 7.41 5.34
N SER A 115 -10.15 6.75 4.19
CA SER A 115 -9.18 5.78 3.66
C SER A 115 -7.89 6.49 3.23
N ALA A 116 -8.01 7.62 2.52
CA ALA A 116 -6.88 8.44 2.12
C ALA A 116 -6.04 8.92 3.32
N ARG A 117 -6.68 9.37 4.41
CA ARG A 117 -5.99 9.73 5.66
C ARG A 117 -5.23 8.54 6.26
N SER A 118 -5.84 7.36 6.25
CA SER A 118 -5.19 6.13 6.75
C SER A 118 -3.97 5.76 5.91
N PHE A 119 -4.10 5.80 4.57
CA PHE A 119 -2.98 5.52 3.66
C PHE A 119 -1.85 6.53 3.80
N ARG A 120 -2.16 7.83 3.86
CA ARG A 120 -1.14 8.86 4.11
C ARG A 120 -0.44 8.63 5.45
N GLY A 121 -1.18 8.33 6.51
CA GLY A 121 -0.59 8.05 7.82
C GLY A 121 0.34 6.82 7.79
N LEU A 122 -0.04 5.76 7.07
CA LEU A 122 0.83 4.58 6.89
C LEU A 122 2.13 4.93 6.16
N ILE A 123 2.07 5.80 5.15
CA ILE A 123 3.26 6.30 4.46
C ILE A 123 4.10 7.17 5.40
N ASP A 124 3.47 8.04 6.21
CA ASP A 124 4.16 8.87 7.20
C ASP A 124 4.92 8.02 8.24
N LEU A 125 4.43 6.81 8.56
CA LEU A 125 5.16 5.85 9.38
C LEU A 125 6.36 5.24 8.63
N ALA A 126 6.29 5.02 7.31
CA ALA A 126 7.39 4.42 6.57
C ALA A 126 8.56 5.40 6.32
N VAL A 127 8.25 6.66 6.00
CA VAL A 127 9.24 7.69 5.64
C VAL A 127 10.41 7.84 6.63
N PRO A 128 10.22 7.97 7.96
CA PRO A 128 11.33 8.15 8.90
C PRO A 128 12.22 6.91 9.05
N ARG A 129 11.79 5.76 8.54
CA ARG A 129 12.52 4.49 8.54
C ARG A 129 13.27 4.27 7.23
N SER A 130 13.44 5.32 6.42
CA SER A 130 13.92 5.22 5.04
C SER A 130 13.10 4.23 4.20
N GLY A 131 11.82 4.03 4.55
CA GLY A 131 10.90 3.16 3.87
C GLY A 131 10.29 3.78 2.61
N SER A 132 9.34 3.07 2.02
CA SER A 132 8.65 3.48 0.79
C SER A 132 7.21 2.98 0.77
N TYR A 133 6.49 3.22 -0.33
CA TYR A 133 5.17 2.66 -0.62
C TYR A 133 5.01 2.39 -2.11
N TYR A 134 4.06 1.56 -2.52
CA TYR A 134 3.88 1.25 -3.95
C TYR A 134 3.05 2.33 -4.68
N LEU A 135 3.59 2.85 -5.78
CA LEU A 135 3.11 4.08 -6.44
C LEU A 135 1.75 4.01 -7.15
N THR A 136 1.23 2.82 -7.45
CA THR A 136 0.22 2.66 -8.51
C THR A 136 -1.20 2.37 -8.02
N TYR A 137 -1.39 1.87 -6.80
CA TYR A 137 -2.73 1.46 -6.34
C TYR A 137 -3.69 2.62 -6.08
N HIS A 138 -3.19 3.78 -5.66
CA HIS A 138 -4.01 4.96 -5.39
C HIS A 138 -3.20 6.26 -5.53
N LYS A 139 -3.90 7.39 -5.61
CA LYS A 139 -3.32 8.74 -5.79
C LYS A 139 -3.34 9.58 -4.50
N PHE A 140 -3.44 8.95 -3.33
CA PHE A 140 -3.65 9.67 -2.06
C PHE A 140 -2.38 10.23 -1.41
N ALA A 141 -1.19 9.77 -1.82
CA ALA A 141 0.08 10.23 -1.27
C ALA A 141 0.28 11.72 -1.53
N LYS A 142 0.79 12.44 -0.53
CA LYS A 142 1.10 13.87 -0.64
C LYS A 142 2.38 14.07 -1.48
N PRO A 143 2.57 15.23 -2.13
CA PRO A 143 3.80 15.50 -2.88
C PRO A 143 5.07 15.30 -2.05
N GLU A 144 5.09 15.75 -0.80
CA GLU A 144 6.23 15.56 0.11
C GLU A 144 6.50 14.09 0.43
N GLN A 145 5.46 13.26 0.55
CA GLN A 145 5.61 11.81 0.75
C GLN A 145 6.17 11.14 -0.51
N ILE A 146 5.68 11.55 -1.68
CA ILE A 146 6.19 11.07 -2.97
C ILE A 146 7.68 11.41 -3.09
N MET A 147 8.07 12.65 -2.80
CA MET A 147 9.47 13.08 -2.92
C MET A 147 10.39 12.43 -1.87
N ALA A 148 9.88 12.13 -0.67
CA ALA A 148 10.63 11.38 0.33
C ALA A 148 10.84 9.91 -0.09
N CYS A 149 9.79 9.25 -0.59
CA CYS A 149 9.86 7.86 -1.03
C CYS A 149 10.52 7.69 -2.41
N TYR A 150 10.49 8.70 -3.27
CA TYR A 150 11.00 8.67 -4.64
C TYR A 150 11.70 10.00 -5.00
N PRO A 151 12.88 10.29 -4.43
CA PRO A 151 13.58 11.54 -4.68
C PRO A 151 13.93 11.76 -6.18
N GLN A 152 14.09 10.68 -6.93
CA GLN A 152 14.39 10.68 -8.36
C GLN A 152 13.15 10.90 -9.27
N PHE A 153 11.95 11.10 -8.70
CA PHE A 153 10.73 11.21 -9.50
C PHE A 153 10.76 12.40 -10.49
N LYS A 154 11.32 13.56 -10.08
CA LYS A 154 11.47 14.71 -10.98
C LYS A 154 12.37 14.35 -12.18
N GLN A 155 13.50 13.70 -11.93
CA GLN A 155 14.40 13.22 -12.98
C GLN A 155 13.71 12.22 -13.92
N PHE A 156 12.84 11.34 -13.40
CA PHE A 156 12.04 10.45 -14.23
C PHE A 156 11.14 11.23 -15.22
N LEU A 157 10.51 12.31 -14.77
CA LEU A 157 9.66 13.14 -15.64
C LEU A 157 10.50 13.85 -16.72
N ASP A 158 11.68 14.36 -16.36
CA ASP A 158 12.59 15.00 -17.33
C ASP A 158 13.07 14.01 -18.40
N LEU A 159 13.44 12.79 -17.98
CA LEU A 159 13.82 11.72 -18.91
C LEU A 159 12.64 11.30 -19.78
N LYS A 160 11.42 11.25 -19.23
CA LYS A 160 10.21 10.97 -20.01
C LYS A 160 9.98 12.00 -21.11
N THR A 161 10.14 13.29 -20.83
CA THR A 161 10.07 14.35 -21.84
C THR A 161 11.21 14.25 -22.87
N LYS A 162 12.42 13.91 -22.44
CA LYS A 162 13.58 13.73 -23.34
C LYS A 162 13.37 12.60 -24.35
N TYR A 163 12.90 11.44 -23.89
CA TYR A 163 12.80 10.23 -24.72
C TYR A 163 11.46 10.09 -25.45
N ASP A 164 10.41 10.78 -25.00
CA ASP A 164 9.10 10.82 -25.65
C ASP A 164 8.57 12.27 -25.72
N PRO A 165 9.20 13.13 -26.54
CA PRO A 165 8.90 14.57 -26.57
C PRO A 165 7.49 14.90 -27.10
N SER A 166 6.84 13.95 -27.77
CA SER A 166 5.45 14.09 -28.23
C SER A 166 4.44 13.45 -27.28
N ASP A 167 4.86 12.96 -26.11
CA ASP A 167 4.03 12.26 -25.11
C ASP A 167 3.14 11.15 -25.72
N ARG A 168 3.70 10.36 -26.65
CA ARG A 168 3.00 9.24 -27.28
C ARG A 168 2.65 8.15 -26.26
N PHE A 169 3.57 7.87 -25.33
CA PHE A 169 3.39 6.89 -24.27
C PHE A 169 2.96 7.60 -22.99
N GLN A 170 1.66 7.57 -22.69
CA GLN A 170 1.10 8.26 -21.54
C GLN A 170 -0.04 7.45 -20.90
N SER A 171 -0.29 7.74 -19.62
CA SER A 171 -1.35 7.13 -18.83
C SER A 171 -1.92 8.15 -17.85
N ASP A 172 -3.07 7.82 -17.25
CA ASP A 172 -3.67 8.64 -16.20
C ASP A 172 -2.79 8.74 -14.94
N TRP A 173 -1.91 7.77 -14.73
CA TRP A 173 -0.88 7.82 -13.71
C TRP A 173 0.14 8.90 -14.05
N TYR A 174 0.75 8.85 -15.24
CA TYR A 174 1.77 9.81 -15.66
C TYR A 174 1.24 11.24 -15.68
N ARG A 175 0.06 11.48 -16.29
CA ARG A 175 -0.56 12.82 -16.34
C ARG A 175 -0.80 13.39 -14.95
N TYR A 176 -1.25 12.55 -14.03
CA TYR A 176 -1.51 12.95 -12.65
C TYR A 176 -0.22 13.41 -11.97
N TYR A 177 0.83 12.57 -11.97
CA TYR A 177 2.08 12.89 -11.28
C TYR A 177 2.83 14.05 -11.95
N ARG A 178 2.79 14.14 -13.28
CA ARG A 178 3.33 15.30 -13.99
C ARG A 178 2.66 16.60 -13.55
N LYS A 179 1.33 16.64 -13.48
CA LYS A 179 0.60 17.83 -12.99
C LYS A 179 0.90 18.13 -11.51
N LEU A 180 0.94 17.09 -10.69
CA LEU A 180 1.17 17.20 -9.24
C LEU A 180 2.57 17.78 -8.93
N LEU A 181 3.59 17.39 -9.69
CA LEU A 181 4.98 17.76 -9.43
C LEU A 181 5.48 18.94 -10.28
N ALA A 182 4.76 19.33 -11.33
CA ALA A 182 5.06 20.55 -12.10
C ALA A 182 4.66 21.85 -11.37
N SER A 183 3.81 21.75 -10.35
CA SER A 183 3.26 22.91 -9.61
C SER A 183 4.09 23.30 -8.37
N ARG A 184 5.31 22.77 -8.22
CA ARG A 184 6.24 23.05 -7.11
C ARG A 184 7.70 23.08 -7.54
#